data_AF-A0A9D0UEF0-F1
#
_entry.id   AF-A0A9D0UEF0-F1
#
_cell.length_a   1.000
_cell.length_b   1.000
_cell.length_c   1.000
_cell.angle_alpha   90.00
_cell.angle_beta   90.00
_cell.angle_gamma   90.00
#
_symmetry.space_group_name_H-M   'P 1'
#
loop_
_entity.id
_entity.type
_entity.pdbx_description
1 polymer ?
#
loop_
_entity_poly.entity_id
_entity_poly.type
_entity_poly.pdbx_seq_one_letter_code
_entity_poly.pdbx_strand_id
1 'polypeptide(L)'
;MANRVVIIDYGMGNIHSVAKALEFAGGDTVQVSVSHDPEEILRAERVVLPGVGAIRDCMAEITRLGLDEVIHEAAQSKPFLGVCVGMQA
;
A
#
# COMPACT_ATOMS: atom_id res chain seq x y z
N MET A 1 4.12 17.02 -12.51
CA MET A 1 4.75 15.73 -12.21
C MET A 1 3.63 14.76 -11.88
N ALA A 2 3.65 13.55 -12.43
CA ALA A 2 2.67 12.54 -12.05
C ALA A 2 3.08 11.96 -10.68
N ASN A 3 2.19 12.03 -9.69
CA ASN A 3 2.44 11.53 -8.35
C ASN A 3 2.38 9.99 -8.38
N ARG A 4 3.50 9.32 -8.12
CA ARG A 4 3.56 7.85 -8.16
C ARG A 4 3.10 7.26 -6.83
N VAL A 5 1.97 6.56 -6.86
CA VAL A 5 1.38 5.87 -5.70
C VAL A 5 1.60 4.37 -5.88
N VAL A 6 2.20 3.73 -4.88
CA VAL A 6 2.29 2.27 -4.81
C VAL A 6 1.27 1.75 -3.82
N ILE A 7 0.44 0.81 -4.25
CA ILE A 7 -0.41 0.00 -3.39
C ILE A 7 0.39 -1.26 -3.04
N ILE A 8 0.56 -1.52 -1.75
CA ILE A 8 1.28 -2.70 -1.27
C ILE A 8 0.39 -3.92 -1.48
N ASP A 9 0.88 -4.86 -2.30
CA ASP A 9 0.28 -6.17 -2.45
C ASP A 9 0.94 -7.14 -1.47
N TYR A 10 0.19 -7.57 -0.46
CA TYR A 10 0.61 -8.65 0.43
C TYR A 10 -0.30 -9.87 0.24
N GLY A 11 -0.88 -10.07 -0.93
CA GLY A 11 -1.77 -11.19 -1.24
C GLY A 11 -3.17 -11.08 -0.66
N MET A 12 -3.46 -10.03 0.11
CA MET A 12 -4.79 -9.72 0.64
C MET A 12 -5.11 -8.23 0.46
N GLY A 13 -6.39 -7.90 0.32
CA GLY A 13 -6.84 -6.53 0.08
C GLY A 13 -7.86 -6.43 -1.05
N ASN A 14 -8.64 -5.35 -1.05
CA ASN A 14 -9.46 -4.98 -2.21
C ASN A 14 -8.63 -4.10 -3.18
N ILE A 15 -7.50 -4.63 -3.65
CA ILE A 15 -6.49 -3.90 -4.42
C ILE A 15 -7.12 -3.22 -5.65
N HIS A 16 -7.96 -3.94 -6.40
CA HIS A 16 -8.57 -3.43 -7.62
C HIS A 16 -9.47 -2.23 -7.37
N SER A 17 -10.27 -2.25 -6.30
CA SER A 17 -11.16 -1.13 -5.98
C SER A 17 -10.38 0.06 -5.44
N VAL A 18 -9.33 -0.17 -4.65
CA VAL A 18 -8.44 0.89 -4.15
C VAL A 18 -7.69 1.55 -5.30
N ALA A 19 -7.15 0.77 -6.25
CA ALA A 19 -6.48 1.30 -7.43
C ALA A 19 -7.41 2.20 -8.24
N LYS A 20 -8.61 1.71 -8.59
CA LYS A 20 -9.61 2.51 -9.30
C LYS A 20 -10.04 3.77 -8.55
N ALA A 21 -10.18 3.69 -7.22
CA ALA A 21 -10.55 4.86 -6.42
C ALA A 21 -9.45 5.93 -6.44
N LEU A 22 -8.18 5.51 -6.38
CA LEU A 22 -7.03 6.42 -6.44
C LEU A 22 -6.87 7.03 -7.84
N GLU A 23 -7.02 6.24 -8.90
CA GLU A 23 -7.01 6.72 -10.28
C GLU A 23 -8.16 7.71 -10.52
N PHE A 24 -9.36 7.40 -10.06
CA PHE A 24 -10.52 8.28 -10.19
C PHE A 24 -10.34 9.59 -9.41
N ALA A 25 -9.82 9.53 -8.18
CA ALA A 25 -9.62 10.72 -7.35
C ALA A 25 -8.44 11.59 -7.83
N GLY A 26 -7.40 10.97 -8.37
CA GLY A 26 -6.18 11.64 -8.84
C GLY A 26 -6.24 12.09 -10.30
N GLY A 27 -7.17 11.55 -11.10
CA GLY A 27 -7.21 11.75 -12.54
C GLY A 27 -5.87 11.44 -13.20
N ASP A 28 -5.50 12.21 -14.22
CA ASP A 28 -4.24 12.03 -14.96
C ASP A 28 -2.98 12.44 -14.16
N THR A 29 -3.15 12.96 -12.94
CA THR A 29 -2.03 13.45 -12.11
C THR A 29 -1.45 12.38 -11.19
N VAL A 30 -2.11 11.23 -11.06
CA VAL A 30 -1.67 10.12 -10.22
C VAL A 30 -1.40 8.90 -11.09
N GLN A 31 -0.24 8.29 -10.92
CA GLN A 31 0.07 6.99 -11.48
C GLN A 31 0.05 5.94 -10.37
N VAL A 32 -0.88 5.00 -10.48
CA VAL A 32 -1.04 3.92 -9.51
C VAL A 32 -0.30 2.68 -10.00
N SER A 33 0.45 2.05 -9.11
CA SER A 33 1.09 0.76 -9.33
C SER A 33 0.83 -0.14 -8.12
N VAL A 34 0.84 -1.44 -8.34
CA VAL A 34 0.62 -2.47 -7.31
C VAL A 34 1.89 -3.28 -7.24
N SER A 35 2.46 -3.43 -6.04
CA SER A 35 3.73 -4.13 -5.89
C SER A 35 3.90 -4.76 -4.51
N HIS A 36 4.63 -5.87 -4.49
CA HIS A 36 5.16 -6.52 -3.29
C HIS A 36 6.70 -6.44 -3.24
N ASP A 37 7.33 -5.69 -4.16
CA ASP A 37 8.78 -5.49 -4.18
C ASP A 37 9.17 -4.39 -3.18
N PRO A 38 9.99 -4.71 -2.16
CA PRO A 38 10.52 -3.74 -1.21
C PRO A 38 11.14 -2.50 -1.86
N GLU A 39 11.94 -2.67 -2.92
CA GLU A 39 12.61 -1.53 -3.56
C GLU A 39 11.61 -0.60 -4.22
N GLU A 40 10.56 -1.14 -4.83
CA GLU A 40 9.53 -0.35 -5.49
C GLU A 40 8.70 0.46 -4.49
N ILE A 41 8.35 -0.17 -3.36
CA ILE A 41 7.63 0.48 -2.25
C ILE A 41 8.49 1.60 -1.64
N LEU A 42 9.78 1.37 -1.43
CA LEU A 42 10.71 2.36 -0.88
C LEU A 42 11.06 3.49 -1.87
N ARG A 43 10.97 3.26 -3.18
CA ARG A 43 11.16 4.32 -4.19
C ARG A 43 9.88 5.11 -4.51
N ALA A 44 8.71 4.62 -4.09
CA ALA A 44 7.45 5.33 -4.32
C ALA A 44 7.40 6.69 -3.60
N GLU A 45 6.72 7.67 -4.21
CA GLU A 45 6.49 8.97 -3.57
C GLU A 45 5.43 8.87 -2.47
N ARG A 46 4.46 7.97 -2.65
CA ARG A 46 3.33 7.75 -1.74
C ARG A 46 3.00 6.26 -1.71
N VAL A 47 2.54 5.79 -0.55
CA VAL A 47 2.25 4.38 -0.33
C VAL A 47 0.86 4.21 0.25
N VAL A 48 0.16 3.17 -0.21
CA VAL A 48 -1.15 2.76 0.29
C VAL A 48 -1.07 1.31 0.74
N LEU A 49 -1.43 1.05 2.00
CA LEU A 49 -1.58 -0.29 2.54
C LEU A 49 -3.08 -0.65 2.60
N PRO A 50 -3.59 -1.49 1.67
CA PRO A 50 -4.99 -1.89 1.67
C PRO A 50 -5.25 -2.91 2.78
N GLY A 51 -6.32 -2.78 3.55
CA GLY A 51 -6.72 -3.79 4.54
C GLY A 51 -8.09 -4.39 4.22
N VAL A 52 -8.20 -5.71 4.17
CA VAL A 52 -9.50 -6.42 4.19
C VAL A 52 -9.37 -7.68 5.07
N GLY A 53 -10.42 -8.00 5.82
CA GLY A 53 -10.43 -9.18 6.69
C GLY A 53 -9.93 -8.92 8.10
N ALA A 54 -9.47 -9.98 8.78
CA ALA A 54 -9.04 -9.90 10.17
C ALA A 54 -7.58 -9.41 10.27
N ILE A 55 -7.31 -8.53 11.23
CA ILE A 55 -5.99 -7.93 11.45
C ILE A 55 -4.88 -8.97 11.67
N ARG A 56 -5.19 -10.06 12.38
CA ARG A 56 -4.25 -11.14 12.64
C ARG A 56 -3.74 -11.77 11.34
N ASP A 57 -4.64 -12.07 10.42
CA ASP A 57 -4.29 -12.71 9.16
C ASP A 57 -3.47 -11.74 8.28
N CYS A 58 -3.84 -10.45 8.28
CA CYS A 58 -3.10 -9.41 7.56
C CYS A 58 -1.66 -9.31 8.05
N MET A 59 -1.46 -9.20 9.36
CA MET A 59 -0.12 -9.11 9.95
C MET A 59 0.69 -10.38 9.73
N ALA A 60 0.05 -11.56 9.83
CA ALA A 60 0.71 -12.83 9.56
C ALA A 60 1.23 -12.88 8.12
N GLU A 61 0.44 -12.44 7.15
CA GLU A 61 0.82 -12.46 5.74
C GLU A 61 1.88 -11.42 5.40
N ILE A 62 1.78 -10.20 5.95
CA ILE A 62 2.80 -9.16 5.84
C ILE A 62 4.15 -9.68 6.37
N THR A 63 4.15 -10.32 7.54
CA THR A 63 5.36 -10.90 8.15
C THR A 63 5.88 -12.06 7.31
N ARG A 64 5.00 -12.92 6.79
CA ARG A 64 5.35 -14.06 5.92
C ARG A 64 6.06 -13.61 4.64
N LEU A 65 5.69 -12.45 4.12
CA LEU A 65 6.29 -11.83 2.93
C LEU A 65 7.50 -10.95 3.24
N GLY A 66 7.84 -10.73 4.52
CA GLY A 66 8.94 -9.86 4.94
C GLY A 66 8.72 -8.39 4.58
N LEU A 67 7.46 -7.96 4.53
CA LEU A 67 7.09 -6.58 4.18
C LEU A 67 6.92 -5.68 5.40
N ASP A 68 7.01 -6.23 6.60
CA ASP A 68 6.83 -5.53 7.87
C ASP A 68 7.82 -4.37 8.04
N GLU A 69 9.11 -4.60 7.84
CA GLU A 69 10.13 -3.56 7.95
C GLU A 69 9.96 -2.48 6.85
N VAL A 70 9.63 -2.91 5.63
CA VAL A 70 9.41 -2.04 4.47
C VAL A 70 8.21 -1.11 4.70
N ILE A 71 7.11 -1.67 5.20
CA ILE A 71 5.89 -0.93 5.54
C ILE A 71 6.20 0.09 6.64
N HIS A 72 6.92 -0.33 7.68
CA HIS A 72 7.29 0.54 8.79
C HIS A 72 8.16 1.71 8.32
N GLU A 73 9.18 1.44 7.48
CA GLU A 73 10.03 2.48 6.91
C GLU A 73 9.24 3.44 6.00
N ALA A 74 8.37 2.91 5.14
CA ALA A 74 7.51 3.72 4.29
C ALA A 74 6.55 4.60 5.11
N ALA A 75 5.99 4.08 6.20
CA ALA A 75 5.09 4.84 7.07
C ALA A 75 5.79 6.04 7.76
N GLN A 76 7.09 5.94 8.02
CA GLN A 76 7.87 7.00 8.66
C GLN A 76 8.44 8.03 7.68
N SER A 77 8.71 7.63 6.43
CA SER A 77 9.51 8.42 5.49
C SER A 77 8.72 9.18 4.43
N LYS A 78 7.45 8.82 4.20
CA LYS A 78 6.65 9.34 3.08
C LYS A 78 5.15 9.34 3.40
N PRO A 79 4.32 10.06 2.62
CA PRO A 79 2.87 9.98 2.76
C PRO A 79 2.38 8.54 2.62
N PHE A 80 1.79 8.05 3.71
CA PHE A 80 1.31 6.69 3.85
C PHE A 80 -0.18 6.69 4.20
N LEU A 81 -0.96 5.87 3.51
CA LEU A 81 -2.39 5.72 3.75
C LEU A 81 -2.72 4.25 4.03
N GLY A 82 -3.14 3.95 5.26
CA GLY A 82 -3.75 2.67 5.62
C GLY A 82 -5.25 2.71 5.37
N VAL A 83 -5.79 1.73 4.62
CA VAL A 83 -7.24 1.62 4.37
C VAL A 83 -7.83 0.49 5.21
N CYS A 84 -8.89 0.79 5.97
CA CYS A 84 -9.60 -0.14 6.85
C CYS A 84 -8.71 -0.69 7.99
N VAL A 85 -8.09 -1.84 7.81
CA VAL A 85 -7.24 -2.50 8.83
C VAL A 85 -5.84 -1.92 8.86
N GLY A 86 -5.35 -1.32 7.76
CA GLY A 86 -4.03 -0.71 7.69
C GLY A 86 -3.86 0.56 8.54
N MET A 87 -4.93 1.09 9.14
CA MET A 87 -4.87 2.19 10.13
C MET A 87 -4.77 1.67 11.58
N GLN A 88 -5.12 0.39 11.81
CA GLN A 88 -5.08 -0.26 13.12
C GLN A 88 -3.81 -1.08 13.34
N ALA A 89 -2.99 -1.24 12.30
CA ALA A 89 -1.70 -1.94 12.32
C ALA A 89 -0.56 -0.98 12.70
#